data_AF-A0A7R9HH60-F1
#
_entry.id   AF-A0A7R9HH60-F1
#
_cell.length_a   1.000
_cell.length_b   1.000
_cell.length_c   1.000
_cell.angle_alpha   90.00
_cell.angle_beta   90.00
_cell.angle_gamma   90.00
#
_symmetry.space_group_name_H-M   'P 1'
#
loop_
_entity.id
_entity.type
_entity.pdbx_description
1 polymer ?
#
loop_
_entity_poly.entity_id
_entity_poly.type
_entity_poly.pdbx_seq_one_letter_code
_entity_poly.pdbx_strand_id
1 'polypeptide(L)'
;METILRFPANINLYVFHGGTSFGFMNSATHQHVFPTYLSDVSSYDYDAPLSEAGDYTEKYNSTMELVSRYAPIKFQSPDLPAQSIKEAYPTTPISAQLTFEQIIDQVPSADRVTSTGLEVMERLDINNRSGQSYGFILYRKSGLTISSGTVLRISGKIRDYAIVLVDGVRKTPVFRSQEQQKTFGYFDAPRCAILVGGTRF
;
A
#
# COMPACT_ATOMS: atom_id res chain seq x y z
N MET A 1 13.23 -23.08 -17.10
CA MET A 1 12.91 -22.64 -18.47
C MET A 1 13.39 -23.64 -19.52
N GLU A 2 14.68 -24.01 -19.56
CA GLU A 2 15.22 -24.98 -20.54
C GLU A 2 14.42 -26.30 -20.59
N THR A 3 14.08 -26.89 -19.43
CA THR A 3 13.26 -28.11 -19.34
C THR A 3 11.93 -28.00 -20.08
N ILE A 4 11.31 -26.81 -20.12
CA ILE A 4 10.04 -26.57 -20.80
C ILE A 4 10.26 -26.42 -22.31
N LEU A 5 11.29 -25.66 -22.71
CA LEU A 5 11.61 -25.36 -24.12
C LEU A 5 12.11 -26.58 -24.91
N ARG A 6 12.48 -27.68 -24.24
CA ARG A 6 12.78 -28.96 -24.89
C ARG A 6 11.56 -29.63 -25.52
N PHE A 7 10.36 -29.23 -25.10
CA PHE A 7 9.09 -29.66 -25.70
C PHE A 7 8.57 -28.56 -26.63
N PRO A 8 7.66 -28.88 -27.59
CA PRO A 8 6.97 -27.88 -28.39
C PRO A 8 5.92 -27.12 -27.56
N ALA A 9 6.36 -26.52 -26.45
CA ALA A 9 5.56 -25.78 -25.49
C ALA A 9 5.70 -24.27 -25.72
N ASN A 10 4.61 -23.55 -25.45
CA ASN A 10 4.61 -22.10 -25.41
C ASN A 10 4.82 -21.63 -23.96
N ILE A 11 5.56 -20.54 -23.78
CA ILE A 11 5.80 -19.96 -22.46
C ILE A 11 5.28 -18.53 -22.40
N ASN A 12 4.82 -18.13 -21.22
CA ASN A 12 4.60 -16.74 -20.86
C ASN A 12 5.44 -16.44 -19.61
N LEU A 13 6.24 -15.37 -19.67
CA LEU A 13 7.09 -14.96 -18.55
C LEU A 13 6.28 -14.02 -17.66
N TYR A 14 5.79 -14.53 -16.53
CA TYR A 14 5.12 -13.74 -15.52
C TYR A 14 6.10 -13.38 -14.39
N VAL A 15 6.59 -12.15 -14.29
CA VAL A 15 6.50 -11.07 -15.30
C VAL A 15 7.83 -10.91 -16.03
N PHE A 16 7.78 -10.48 -17.29
CA PHE A 16 8.98 -10.13 -18.05
C PHE A 16 9.55 -8.77 -17.61
N HIS A 17 8.65 -7.85 -17.29
CA HIS A 17 8.90 -6.56 -16.68
C HIS A 17 7.70 -6.24 -15.81
N GLY A 18 7.90 -6.00 -14.52
CA GLY A 18 6.80 -5.72 -13.60
C GLY A 18 6.57 -4.23 -13.36
N GLY A 19 7.64 -3.44 -13.19
CA GLY A 19 7.55 -2.00 -13.00
C GLY A 19 7.15 -1.61 -11.58
N THR A 20 6.15 -0.73 -11.45
CA THR A 20 5.75 -0.12 -10.17
C THR A 20 4.23 -0.07 -10.03
N SER A 21 3.72 -0.44 -8.86
CA SER A 21 2.35 -0.15 -8.43
C SER A 21 2.27 1.28 -7.88
N PHE A 22 1.99 2.25 -8.76
CA PHE A 22 1.91 3.66 -8.39
C PHE A 22 0.69 4.00 -7.51
N GLY A 23 0.83 5.04 -6.68
CA GLY A 23 -0.28 5.56 -5.87
C GLY A 23 -0.84 4.51 -4.91
N PHE A 24 -2.15 4.29 -4.95
CA PHE A 24 -2.87 3.29 -4.15
C PHE A 24 -3.21 2.02 -4.94
N MET A 25 -2.46 1.73 -6.02
CA MET A 25 -2.73 0.59 -6.89
C MET A 25 -2.01 -0.69 -6.44
N ASN A 26 -1.35 -0.68 -5.28
CA ASN A 26 -0.74 -1.87 -4.71
C ASN A 26 -1.84 -2.83 -4.21
N SER A 27 -1.59 -4.13 -4.32
CA SER A 27 -2.51 -5.16 -3.86
C SER A 27 -2.20 -5.58 -2.42
N ALA A 28 -2.95 -6.54 -1.93
CA ALA A 28 -2.63 -7.26 -0.71
C ALA A 28 -3.03 -8.73 -0.83
N THR A 29 -2.27 -9.58 -0.16
CA THR A 29 -2.58 -11.00 -0.02
C THR A 29 -3.18 -11.27 1.35
N HIS A 30 -4.27 -12.03 1.37
CA HIS A 30 -4.81 -12.58 2.61
C HIS A 30 -4.38 -14.04 2.77
N GLN A 31 -3.78 -14.38 3.90
CA GLN A 31 -3.30 -15.73 4.20
C GLN A 31 -3.88 -16.26 5.52
N HIS A 32 -3.73 -17.57 5.76
CA HIS A 32 -4.31 -18.24 6.93
C HIS A 32 -3.41 -18.19 8.18
N VAL A 33 -2.18 -17.71 8.05
CA VAL A 33 -1.20 -17.59 9.14
C VAL A 33 -0.87 -16.14 9.40
N PHE A 34 -0.44 -15.81 10.62
CA PHE A 34 -0.04 -14.44 10.95
C PHE A 34 1.22 -14.01 10.19
N PRO A 35 1.28 -12.77 9.69
CA PRO A 35 0.17 -11.80 9.57
C PRO A 35 -0.83 -12.24 8.50
N THR A 36 -2.14 -12.14 8.77
CA THR A 36 -3.15 -12.62 7.82
C THR A 36 -3.38 -11.64 6.67
N TYR A 37 -3.00 -10.38 6.82
CA TYR A 37 -3.03 -9.38 5.75
C TYR A 37 -1.64 -8.85 5.43
N LEU A 38 -1.21 -9.03 4.18
CA LEU A 38 0.09 -8.62 3.67
C LEU A 38 -0.12 -7.66 2.51
N SER A 39 0.06 -6.36 2.74
CA SER A 39 0.08 -5.37 1.66
C SER A 39 1.35 -5.54 0.82
N ASP A 40 1.20 -5.57 -0.49
CA ASP A 40 2.34 -5.56 -1.40
C ASP A 40 3.03 -4.20 -1.37
N VAL A 41 4.36 -4.22 -1.49
CA VAL A 41 5.16 -3.00 -1.63
C VAL A 41 4.89 -2.34 -2.99
N SER A 42 5.20 -1.05 -3.12
CA SER A 42 4.98 -0.32 -4.39
C SER A 42 5.88 -0.82 -5.52
N SER A 43 7.10 -1.26 -5.21
CA SER A 43 7.98 -1.86 -6.21
C SER A 43 7.40 -3.17 -6.70
N TYR A 44 7.18 -3.27 -8.01
CA TYR A 44 6.75 -4.49 -8.67
C TYR A 44 7.90 -5.03 -9.56
N ASP A 45 9.15 -4.81 -9.14
CA ASP A 45 10.37 -5.30 -9.82
C ASP A 45 10.30 -6.80 -10.11
N TYR A 46 9.74 -7.57 -9.15
CA TYR A 46 9.47 -9.00 -9.25
C TYR A 46 10.71 -9.88 -9.44
N ASP A 47 11.93 -9.31 -9.31
CA ASP A 47 13.16 -9.97 -9.79
C ASP A 47 12.95 -10.46 -11.24
N ALA A 48 12.28 -9.64 -12.05
CA ALA A 48 11.97 -9.96 -13.44
C ALA A 48 13.22 -9.86 -14.33
N PRO A 49 13.17 -10.39 -15.57
CA PRO A 49 14.21 -10.12 -16.56
C PRO A 49 14.57 -8.64 -16.69
N LEU A 50 13.58 -7.74 -16.71
CA LEU A 50 13.81 -6.30 -16.62
C LEU A 50 13.50 -5.79 -15.22
N SER A 51 14.39 -4.96 -14.66
CA SER A 51 14.18 -4.32 -13.35
C SER A 51 12.95 -3.42 -13.34
N GLU A 52 12.55 -2.91 -12.17
CA GLU A 52 11.50 -1.90 -12.01
C GLU A 52 11.70 -0.68 -12.92
N ALA A 53 12.95 -0.24 -13.10
CA ALA A 53 13.29 0.89 -13.98
C ALA A 53 13.52 0.50 -15.45
N GLY A 54 13.29 -0.77 -15.81
CA GLY A 54 13.44 -1.30 -17.17
C GLY A 54 14.88 -1.65 -17.56
N ASP A 55 15.80 -1.79 -16.61
CA ASP A 55 17.18 -2.15 -16.90
C ASP A 55 17.31 -3.65 -17.23
N TYR A 56 18.20 -3.98 -18.17
CA TYR A 56 18.53 -5.37 -18.47
C TYR A 56 19.30 -6.00 -17.32
N THR A 57 18.76 -7.08 -16.76
CA THR A 57 19.42 -7.85 -15.70
C THR A 57 20.23 -9.02 -16.29
N GLU A 58 21.01 -9.69 -15.45
CA GLU A 58 21.61 -10.99 -15.81
C GLU A 58 20.56 -12.01 -16.25
N LYS A 59 19.38 -12.01 -15.59
CA LYS A 59 18.26 -12.88 -15.91
C LYS A 59 17.70 -12.59 -17.31
N TYR A 60 17.66 -11.34 -17.76
CA TYR A 60 17.33 -11.00 -19.14
C TYR A 60 18.30 -11.64 -20.13
N ASN A 61 19.60 -11.45 -19.91
CA ASN A 61 20.63 -11.97 -20.82
C ASN A 61 20.54 -13.51 -20.93
N SER A 62 20.44 -14.22 -19.80
CA SER A 62 20.29 -15.68 -19.80
C SER A 62 18.98 -16.14 -20.46
N THR A 63 17.88 -15.39 -20.27
CA THR A 63 16.58 -15.68 -20.88
C THR A 63 16.67 -15.54 -22.40
N MET A 64 17.25 -14.45 -22.91
CA MET A 64 17.41 -14.22 -24.34
C MET A 64 18.32 -15.25 -25.01
N GLU A 65 19.38 -15.68 -24.33
CA GLU A 65 20.26 -16.75 -24.81
C GLU A 65 19.50 -18.09 -24.92
N LEU A 66 18.72 -18.46 -23.90
CA LEU A 66 17.91 -19.66 -23.91
C LEU A 66 16.85 -19.62 -25.02
N VAL A 67 16.09 -18.53 -25.14
CA VAL A 67 15.10 -18.38 -26.21
C VAL A 67 15.78 -18.50 -27.58
N SER A 68 16.93 -17.86 -27.78
CA SER A 68 17.66 -17.90 -29.06
C SER A 68 18.14 -19.31 -29.44
N ARG A 69 18.46 -20.16 -28.45
CA ARG A 69 18.86 -21.55 -28.68
C ARG A 69 17.70 -22.44 -29.13
N TYR A 70 16.51 -22.25 -28.57
CA TYR A 70 15.35 -23.12 -28.81
C TYR A 70 14.34 -22.54 -29.82
N ALA A 71 14.49 -21.28 -30.24
CA ALA A 71 13.61 -20.66 -31.22
C ALA A 71 13.69 -21.41 -32.57
N PRO A 72 12.55 -21.88 -33.12
CA PRO A 72 12.53 -22.61 -34.39
C PRO A 72 12.88 -21.72 -35.59
N ILE A 73 12.67 -20.41 -35.45
CA ILE A 73 13.06 -19.39 -36.43
C ILE A 73 14.10 -18.49 -35.77
N LYS A 74 15.22 -18.27 -36.44
CA LYS A 74 16.21 -17.27 -36.03
C LYS A 74 15.67 -15.90 -36.39
N PHE A 75 15.14 -15.19 -35.40
CA PHE A 75 14.73 -13.81 -35.55
C PHE A 75 15.98 -12.92 -35.48
N GLN A 76 16.10 -11.96 -36.39
CA GLN A 76 17.04 -10.86 -36.20
C GLN A 76 16.47 -9.98 -35.09
N SER A 77 17.12 -9.98 -33.93
CA SER A 77 16.73 -9.08 -32.85
C SER A 77 16.98 -7.64 -33.30
N PRO A 78 16.04 -6.71 -33.07
CA PRO A 78 16.34 -5.30 -33.23
C PRO A 78 17.44 -4.91 -32.25
N ASP A 79 18.14 -3.81 -32.55
CA ASP A 79 19.08 -3.21 -31.60
C ASP A 79 18.35 -2.92 -30.28
N LEU A 80 19.03 -3.15 -29.17
CA LEU A 80 18.47 -2.89 -27.85
C LEU A 80 18.19 -1.39 -27.71
N PRO A 81 17.01 -1.00 -27.21
CA PRO A 81 16.75 0.37 -26.79
C PRO A 81 17.83 0.91 -25.85
N ALA A 82 18.12 2.20 -25.98
CA ALA A 82 19.01 2.88 -25.06
C ALA A 82 18.47 2.81 -23.62
N GLN A 83 19.35 2.53 -22.66
CA GLN A 83 18.96 2.48 -21.25
C GLN A 83 18.67 3.87 -20.70
N SER A 84 17.80 3.93 -19.70
CA SER A 84 17.52 5.17 -18.98
C SER A 84 18.76 5.67 -18.24
N ILE A 85 19.05 6.96 -18.36
CA ILE A 85 20.13 7.61 -17.61
C ILE A 85 19.65 7.82 -16.18
N LYS A 86 20.43 7.36 -15.20
CA LYS A 86 20.14 7.54 -13.77
C LYS A 86 21.01 8.67 -13.22
N GLU A 87 20.39 9.57 -12.47
CA GLU A 87 21.06 10.72 -11.90
C GLU A 87 20.81 10.79 -10.38
N ALA A 88 21.87 11.07 -9.63
CA ALA A 88 21.78 11.32 -8.21
C ALA A 88 21.47 12.80 -7.97
N TYR A 89 20.27 13.09 -7.47
CA TYR A 89 19.90 14.44 -7.07
C TYR A 89 20.54 14.82 -5.73
N PRO A 90 20.90 16.11 -5.53
CA PRO A 90 21.40 16.57 -4.24
C PRO A 90 20.31 16.47 -3.16
N THR A 91 20.73 16.47 -1.88
CA THR A 91 19.78 16.51 -0.76
C THR A 91 18.95 17.78 -0.81
N THR A 92 17.62 17.62 -0.91
CA THR A 92 16.66 18.73 -0.85
C THR A 92 16.10 18.85 0.57
N PRO A 93 16.32 19.97 1.28
CA PRO A 93 15.73 20.15 2.61
C PRO A 93 14.22 20.34 2.53
N ILE A 94 13.50 19.85 3.54
CA ILE A 94 12.07 20.14 3.72
C ILE A 94 11.95 21.61 4.11
N SER A 95 11.34 22.41 3.23
CA SER A 95 11.21 23.86 3.40
C SER A 95 9.90 24.30 4.05
N ALA A 96 8.87 23.45 4.04
CA ALA A 96 7.57 23.71 4.62
C ALA A 96 6.87 22.41 5.05
N GLN A 97 5.94 22.53 6.00
CA GLN A 97 5.08 21.44 6.44
C GLN A 97 3.67 21.96 6.73
N LEU A 98 2.67 21.11 6.54
CA LEU A 98 1.30 21.33 7.01
C LEU A 98 1.02 20.42 8.20
N THR A 99 0.36 20.94 9.22
CA THR A 99 -0.16 20.09 10.30
C THR A 99 -1.34 19.25 9.80
N PHE A 100 -1.66 18.19 10.53
CA PHE A 100 -2.79 17.35 10.19
C PHE A 100 -4.11 18.15 10.18
N GLU A 101 -4.30 19.07 11.13
CA GLU A 101 -5.46 19.95 11.19
C GLU A 101 -5.57 20.82 9.94
N GLN A 102 -4.45 21.43 9.50
CA GLN A 102 -4.41 22.25 8.29
C GLN A 102 -4.77 21.46 7.03
N ILE A 103 -4.40 20.17 6.96
CA ILE A 103 -4.78 19.28 5.85
C ILE A 103 -6.27 18.96 5.91
N ILE A 104 -6.80 18.61 7.09
CA ILE A 104 -8.21 18.25 7.23
C ILE A 104 -9.13 19.47 7.00
N ASP A 105 -8.71 20.66 7.41
CA ASP A 105 -9.49 21.88 7.20
C ASP A 105 -9.64 22.23 5.71
N GLN A 106 -8.73 21.75 4.85
CA GLN A 106 -8.80 21.88 3.40
C GLN A 106 -9.76 20.89 2.72
N VAL A 107 -10.25 19.86 3.43
CA VAL A 107 -11.21 18.89 2.85
C VAL A 107 -12.50 19.63 2.48
N PRO A 108 -12.95 19.62 1.22
CA PRO A 108 -14.16 20.33 0.80
C PRO A 108 -15.39 19.90 1.60
N SER A 109 -16.32 20.82 1.86
CA SER A 109 -17.55 20.49 2.59
C SER A 109 -18.40 19.42 1.88
N ALA A 110 -18.32 19.35 0.55
CA ALA A 110 -18.99 18.33 -0.25
C ALA A 110 -18.47 16.90 0.00
N ASP A 111 -17.23 16.77 0.48
CA ASP A 111 -16.60 15.47 0.78
C ASP A 111 -16.71 15.11 2.27
N ARG A 112 -17.40 15.93 3.07
CA ARG A 112 -17.63 15.69 4.50
C ARG A 112 -19.01 15.09 4.71
N VAL A 113 -19.05 13.82 5.10
CA VAL A 113 -20.30 13.11 5.40
C VAL A 113 -20.55 13.08 6.91
N THR A 114 -21.76 13.49 7.33
CA THR A 114 -22.24 13.29 8.70
C THR A 114 -23.11 12.04 8.75
N SER A 115 -22.75 11.08 9.60
CA SER A 115 -23.52 9.83 9.78
C SER A 115 -23.81 9.58 11.25
N THR A 116 -24.90 8.86 11.53
CA THR A 116 -25.25 8.36 12.86
C THR A 116 -24.47 7.10 13.24
N GLY A 117 -23.81 6.45 12.27
CA GLY A 117 -22.98 5.28 12.44
C GLY A 117 -21.66 5.36 11.68
N LEU A 118 -20.85 4.29 11.77
CA LEU A 118 -19.65 4.15 10.93
C LEU A 118 -20.07 3.71 9.53
N GLU A 119 -19.56 4.41 8.52
CA GLU A 119 -19.73 4.07 7.11
C GLU A 119 -18.38 3.68 6.50
N VAL A 120 -18.36 2.62 5.70
CA VAL A 120 -17.15 2.24 4.95
C VAL A 120 -16.92 3.22 3.78
N MET A 121 -15.67 3.34 3.34
CA MET A 121 -15.27 4.38 2.39
C MET A 121 -16.03 4.30 1.04
N GLU A 122 -16.35 3.10 0.60
CA GLU A 122 -17.07 2.80 -0.64
C GLU A 122 -18.56 3.20 -0.58
N ARG A 123 -19.09 3.41 0.64
CA ARG A 123 -20.50 3.77 0.88
C ARG A 123 -20.70 5.25 1.18
N LEU A 124 -19.63 6.04 1.18
CA LEU A 124 -19.74 7.49 1.36
C LEU A 124 -20.58 8.09 0.22
N ASP A 125 -21.48 9.02 0.56
CA ASP A 125 -22.25 9.80 -0.42
C ASP A 125 -21.40 10.94 -1.00
N ILE A 126 -20.32 10.54 -1.68
CA ILE A 126 -19.39 11.41 -2.40
C ILE A 126 -19.17 10.86 -3.81
N ASN A 127 -18.48 11.60 -4.67
CA ASN A 127 -18.14 11.15 -6.03
C ASN A 127 -19.37 10.65 -6.81
N ASN A 128 -20.48 11.40 -6.79
CA ASN A 128 -21.74 10.99 -7.41
C ASN A 128 -22.26 9.62 -6.91
N ARG A 129 -22.20 9.36 -5.61
CA ARG A 129 -22.63 8.13 -4.94
C ARG A 129 -21.80 6.89 -5.26
N SER A 130 -20.60 7.04 -5.84
CA SER A 130 -19.67 5.92 -6.01
C SER A 130 -18.76 5.69 -4.80
N GLY A 131 -18.81 6.57 -3.80
CA GLY A 131 -17.94 6.52 -2.63
C GLY A 131 -16.48 6.81 -2.94
N GLN A 132 -15.61 6.45 -2.01
CA GLN A 132 -14.16 6.60 -2.10
C GLN A 132 -13.52 5.24 -2.39
N SER A 133 -12.77 5.13 -3.49
CA SER A 133 -12.14 3.86 -3.87
C SER A 133 -10.80 3.60 -3.18
N TYR A 134 -10.03 4.66 -2.91
CA TYR A 134 -8.66 4.56 -2.40
C TYR A 134 -8.32 5.66 -1.41
N GLY A 135 -7.22 5.47 -0.67
CA GLY A 135 -6.66 6.48 0.22
C GLY A 135 -7.15 6.34 1.65
N PHE A 136 -7.34 7.48 2.31
CA PHE A 136 -7.62 7.54 3.74
C PHE A 136 -9.02 8.09 4.01
N ILE A 137 -9.65 7.60 5.07
CA ILE A 137 -10.93 8.10 5.60
C ILE A 137 -10.73 8.58 7.04
N LEU A 138 -11.25 9.76 7.37
CA LEU A 138 -11.25 10.30 8.73
C LEU A 138 -12.63 10.15 9.36
N TYR A 139 -12.69 9.39 10.46
CA TYR A 139 -13.85 9.39 11.36
C TYR A 139 -13.61 10.36 12.51
N ARG A 140 -14.51 11.33 12.69
CA ARG A 140 -14.38 12.37 13.73
C ARG A 140 -15.66 12.50 14.55
N LYS A 141 -15.52 12.57 15.87
CA LYS A 141 -16.59 12.90 16.81
C LYS A 141 -16.10 13.93 17.81
N SER A 142 -16.91 14.96 18.06
CA SER A 142 -16.64 16.04 19.01
C SER A 142 -17.70 16.08 20.12
N GLY A 143 -17.45 16.86 21.17
CA GLY A 143 -18.37 17.04 22.29
C GLY A 143 -18.49 15.81 23.22
N LEU A 144 -17.47 14.95 23.22
CA LEU A 144 -17.41 13.79 24.11
C LEU A 144 -16.66 14.16 25.40
N THR A 145 -17.23 13.81 26.55
CA THR A 145 -16.50 13.82 27.82
C THR A 145 -15.74 12.50 27.97
N ILE A 146 -14.42 12.55 27.89
CA ILE A 146 -13.54 11.38 28.03
C ILE A 146 -12.91 11.41 29.43
N SER A 147 -13.47 10.61 30.34
CA SER A 147 -12.95 10.48 31.71
C SER A 147 -11.67 9.65 31.75
N SER A 148 -10.90 9.77 32.83
CA SER A 148 -9.77 8.86 33.07
C SER A 148 -10.23 7.41 33.07
N GLY A 149 -9.46 6.51 32.47
CA GLY A 149 -9.83 5.11 32.34
C GLY A 149 -10.75 4.78 31.15
N THR A 150 -11.23 5.76 30.38
CA THR A 150 -12.06 5.49 29.20
C THR A 150 -11.30 4.69 28.15
N VAL A 151 -11.95 3.64 27.65
CA VAL A 151 -11.41 2.74 26.62
C VAL A 151 -12.21 2.91 25.33
N LEU A 152 -11.52 3.18 24.23
CA LEU A 152 -12.10 3.14 22.88
C LEU A 152 -12.08 1.69 22.40
N ARG A 153 -13.23 1.17 21.95
CA ARG A 153 -13.36 -0.14 21.33
C ARG A 153 -13.89 0.02 19.91
N ILE A 154 -13.23 -0.63 18.96
CA ILE A 154 -13.76 -0.80 17.60
C ILE A 154 -14.35 -2.21 17.53
N SER A 155 -15.68 -2.30 17.39
CA SER A 155 -16.41 -3.57 17.39
C SER A 155 -16.32 -4.32 16.05
N GLY A 156 -16.10 -3.58 14.95
CA GLY A 156 -15.84 -4.13 13.62
C GLY A 156 -14.37 -4.49 13.39
N LYS A 157 -14.04 -4.88 12.15
CA LYS A 157 -12.65 -5.04 11.70
C LYS A 157 -12.12 -3.72 11.18
N ILE A 158 -10.88 -3.40 11.53
CA ILE A 158 -10.14 -2.29 10.92
C ILE A 158 -9.65 -2.76 9.56
N ARG A 159 -9.85 -1.95 8.52
CA ARG A 159 -9.47 -2.21 7.12
C ARG A 159 -8.62 -1.04 6.62
N ASP A 160 -7.30 -1.07 6.71
CA ASP A 160 -6.43 -2.13 7.27
C ASP A 160 -5.60 -1.66 8.48
N TYR A 161 -5.42 -0.34 8.60
CA TYR A 161 -4.70 0.31 9.67
C TYR A 161 -5.41 1.58 10.16
N ALA A 162 -5.42 1.83 11.47
CA ALA A 162 -6.03 3.00 12.08
C ALA A 162 -5.09 3.73 13.05
N ILE A 163 -5.12 5.06 12.98
CA ILE A 163 -4.50 5.96 13.95
C ILE A 163 -5.60 6.61 14.78
N VAL A 164 -5.47 6.57 16.10
CA VAL A 164 -6.40 7.24 17.02
C VAL A 164 -5.73 8.47 17.59
N LEU A 165 -6.42 9.61 17.44
CA LEU A 165 -6.06 10.90 18.00
C LEU A 165 -7.16 11.32 18.99
N VAL A 166 -6.77 11.82 20.16
CA VAL A 166 -7.66 12.49 21.11
C VAL A 166 -7.12 13.90 21.32
N ASP A 167 -7.90 14.91 20.94
CA ASP A 167 -7.50 16.32 20.97
C ASP A 167 -6.12 16.56 20.31
N GLY A 168 -5.92 15.96 19.13
CA GLY A 168 -4.66 16.04 18.37
C GLY A 168 -3.53 15.12 18.89
N VAL A 169 -3.68 14.52 20.07
CA VAL A 169 -2.66 13.65 20.67
C VAL A 169 -2.86 12.20 20.25
N ARG A 170 -1.84 11.63 19.60
CA ARG A 170 -1.82 10.22 19.19
C ARG A 170 -1.85 9.26 20.38
N LYS A 171 -2.78 8.31 20.34
CA LYS A 171 -2.92 7.23 21.32
C LYS A 171 -2.38 5.90 20.82
N THR A 172 -2.44 5.63 19.51
CA THR A 172 -1.86 4.40 18.94
C THR A 172 -0.34 4.51 18.81
N PRO A 173 0.43 3.42 18.98
CA PRO A 173 1.87 3.44 18.77
C PRO A 173 2.22 3.69 17.30
N VAL A 174 3.40 4.26 17.04
CA VAL A 174 3.97 4.34 15.69
C VAL A 174 4.34 2.93 15.22
N PHE A 175 4.07 2.61 13.96
CA PHE A 175 4.47 1.34 13.37
C PHE A 175 5.99 1.27 13.23
N ARG A 176 6.57 0.19 13.74
CA ARG A 176 8.00 -0.09 13.87
C ARG A 176 8.31 -1.55 13.56
N SER A 177 7.37 -2.47 13.76
CA SER A 177 7.56 -3.90 13.46
C SER A 177 6.25 -4.61 13.13
N GLN A 178 6.36 -5.69 12.34
CA GLN A 178 5.21 -6.52 11.93
C GLN A 178 4.42 -7.09 13.11
N GLU A 179 5.08 -7.40 14.23
CA GLU A 179 4.42 -7.89 15.45
C GLU A 179 3.36 -6.93 15.99
N GLN A 180 3.48 -5.62 15.74
CA GLN A 180 2.46 -4.65 16.14
C GLN A 180 1.13 -4.84 15.42
N GLN A 181 1.08 -5.59 14.30
CA GLN A 181 -0.17 -5.92 13.62
C GLN A 181 -1.10 -6.80 14.47
N LYS A 182 -0.59 -7.43 15.54
CA LYS A 182 -1.40 -8.14 16.55
C LYS A 182 -2.12 -7.21 17.54
N THR A 183 -1.81 -5.91 17.52
CA THR A 183 -2.27 -4.93 18.51
C THR A 183 -3.35 -3.99 17.96
N PHE A 184 -4.00 -3.21 18.82
CA PHE A 184 -5.04 -2.27 18.40
C PHE A 184 -4.60 -1.41 17.22
N GLY A 185 -5.49 -1.27 16.23
CA GLY A 185 -5.25 -0.42 15.08
C GLY A 185 -4.96 -1.18 13.80
N TYR A 186 -4.94 -2.52 13.80
CA TYR A 186 -4.59 -3.32 12.63
C TYR A 186 -5.62 -4.40 12.32
N PHE A 187 -5.58 -4.89 11.08
CA PHE A 187 -6.45 -5.93 10.56
C PHE A 187 -6.47 -7.22 11.41
N ASP A 188 -5.30 -7.67 11.84
CA ASP A 188 -5.06 -8.93 12.55
C ASP A 188 -5.43 -8.88 14.04
N ALA A 189 -5.93 -7.76 14.51
CA ALA A 189 -6.16 -7.51 15.91
C ALA A 189 -7.67 -7.67 16.24
N PRO A 190 -8.10 -8.80 16.85
CA PRO A 190 -9.52 -9.04 17.11
C PRO A 190 -10.03 -8.24 18.32
N ARG A 191 -11.21 -7.61 18.15
CA ARG A 191 -11.99 -6.94 19.23
C ARG A 191 -11.16 -5.95 20.06
N CYS A 192 -10.30 -5.20 19.39
CA CYS A 192 -9.31 -4.40 20.07
C CYS A 192 -9.91 -3.19 20.77
N ALA A 193 -9.29 -2.90 21.91
CA ALA A 193 -9.59 -1.72 22.68
C ALA A 193 -8.29 -1.00 23.03
N ILE A 194 -8.34 0.32 23.14
CA ILE A 194 -7.20 1.15 23.53
C ILE A 194 -7.64 2.15 24.59
N LEU A 195 -6.79 2.35 25.60
CA LEU A 195 -7.02 3.38 26.61
C LEU A 195 -6.89 4.76 25.96
N VAL A 196 -7.96 5.54 26.01
CA VAL A 196 -7.99 6.92 25.49
C VAL A 196 -8.12 7.95 26.61
N GLY A 197 -8.70 7.55 27.75
CA GLY A 197 -8.81 8.34 28.96
C GLY A 197 -7.56 8.21 29.83
N GLY A 198 -6.73 9.25 29.84
CA GLY A 198 -5.49 9.32 30.62
C GLY A 198 -4.89 10.73 30.56
N THR A 199 -4.09 11.07 31.56
CA THR A 199 -3.59 12.42 31.88
C THR A 199 -3.14 13.23 30.67
N ARG A 200 -3.63 14.47 30.60
CA ARG A 200 -3.03 15.54 29.78
C ARG A 200 -1.51 15.48 30.00
N PHE A 201 -0.75 15.32 28.92
CA PHE A 201 0.66 15.66 28.93
C PHE A 201 0.79 17.17 28.94
#